data_AF-X6DHH5-F1
#
_entry.id   AF-X6DHH5-F1
#
_cell.length_a   1.000
_cell.length_b   1.000
_cell.length_c   1.000
_cell.angle_alpha   90.00
_cell.angle_beta   90.00
_cell.angle_gamma   90.00
#
_symmetry.space_group_name_H-M   'P 1'
#
loop_
_entity.id
_entity.type
_entity.pdbx_description
1 polymer ?
#
loop_
_entity_poly.entity_id
_entity_poly.type
_entity_poly.pdbx_seq_one_letter_code
_entity_poly.pdbx_strand_id
1 'polypeptide(L)'
;MALVSCALIGASPVVAQELTTSLVDVHQGSPLSDRARGLGNGGYELQSGNRVSFNQWYRASWVDMHVDLITQITQDTGILWGFGTGEQGEKYRIEPSLKLGFLTQMHPSPNSTLSLSLTTVIGGKLTEKSCQADYGDLGTYSVNCRLAASQMAPEETLKYLVNAKPESQHLWLNYRVTF
;
A
#
# COMPACT_ATOMS: atom_id res chain seq x y z
N MET A 1 14.27 -70.00 20.46
CA MET A 1 14.02 -69.35 19.15
C MET A 1 12.87 -68.37 19.33
N ALA A 2 13.15 -67.08 19.35
CA ALA A 2 12.11 -66.04 19.41
C ALA A 2 11.97 -65.40 18.03
N LEU A 3 10.78 -65.49 17.45
CA LEU A 3 10.41 -64.88 16.16
C LEU A 3 10.04 -63.41 16.41
N VAL A 4 10.88 -62.49 15.94
CA VAL A 4 10.56 -61.06 15.88
C VAL A 4 9.79 -60.82 14.59
N SER A 5 8.48 -60.56 14.71
CA SER A 5 7.66 -60.04 13.60
C SER A 5 7.74 -58.52 13.59
N CYS A 6 8.43 -57.96 12.59
CA CYS A 6 8.44 -56.52 12.33
C CYS A 6 7.18 -56.15 11.53
N ALA A 7 6.28 -55.37 12.13
CA ALA A 7 5.16 -54.75 11.43
C ALA A 7 5.68 -53.57 10.60
N LEU A 8 5.64 -53.70 9.27
CA LEU A 8 5.86 -52.59 8.34
C LEU A 8 4.61 -51.71 8.33
N ILE A 9 4.67 -50.59 9.06
CA ILE A 9 3.69 -49.52 8.99
C ILE A 9 3.91 -48.82 7.64
N GLY A 10 2.96 -49.00 6.71
CA GLY A 10 2.95 -48.29 5.44
C GLY A 10 2.78 -46.78 5.68
N ALA A 11 3.82 -46.00 5.38
CA ALA A 11 3.69 -44.56 5.23
C ALA A 11 3.00 -44.28 3.89
N SER A 12 1.77 -43.76 3.92
CA SER A 12 1.13 -43.22 2.71
C SER A 12 2.00 -42.10 2.15
N PRO A 13 2.24 -42.02 0.83
CA PRO A 13 2.92 -40.88 0.24
C PRO A 13 2.02 -39.66 0.42
N VAL A 14 2.49 -38.69 1.19
CA VAL A 14 1.94 -37.33 1.15
C VAL A 14 2.21 -36.82 -0.26
N VAL A 15 1.16 -36.69 -1.07
CA VAL A 15 1.22 -36.01 -2.36
C VAL A 15 1.65 -34.58 -2.06
N ALA A 16 2.88 -34.23 -2.42
CA ALA A 16 3.31 -32.84 -2.41
C ALA A 16 2.43 -32.09 -3.43
N GLN A 17 1.44 -31.33 -2.95
CA GLN A 17 0.68 -30.43 -3.80
C GLN A 17 1.63 -29.30 -4.22
N GLU A 18 1.93 -29.23 -5.51
CA GLU A 18 2.74 -28.16 -6.08
C GLU A 18 1.90 -26.88 -6.09
N LEU A 19 2.10 -26.03 -5.07
CA LEU A 19 1.41 -24.74 -4.98
C LEU A 19 1.88 -23.85 -6.12
N THR A 20 0.97 -23.56 -7.05
CA THR A 20 1.26 -22.67 -8.18
C THR A 20 1.04 -21.22 -7.76
N THR A 21 2.05 -20.37 -7.95
CA THR A 21 1.93 -18.92 -7.74
C THR A 21 1.96 -18.21 -9.08
N SER A 22 1.00 -17.31 -9.29
CA SER A 22 0.86 -16.52 -10.51
C SER A 22 0.79 -15.03 -10.20
N LEU A 23 1.27 -14.21 -11.13
CA LEU A 23 1.14 -12.76 -11.08
C LEU A 23 -0.31 -12.36 -11.40
N VAL A 24 -0.90 -11.51 -10.55
CA VAL A 24 -2.25 -10.97 -10.73
C VAL A 24 -2.19 -9.61 -11.38
N ASP A 25 -1.36 -8.72 -10.83
CA ASP A 25 -1.26 -7.33 -11.29
C ASP A 25 0.09 -6.70 -10.92
N VAL A 26 0.50 -5.71 -11.70
CA VAL A 26 1.61 -4.81 -11.39
C VAL A 26 1.19 -3.40 -11.76
N HIS A 27 1.16 -2.50 -10.79
CA HIS A 27 0.84 -1.09 -11.04
C HIS A 27 1.76 -0.16 -10.26
N GLN A 28 1.85 1.08 -10.76
CA GLN A 28 2.61 2.15 -10.12
C GLN A 28 1.65 3.25 -9.67
N GLY A 29 1.90 3.77 -8.48
CA GLY A 29 1.09 4.76 -7.80
C GLY A 29 -0.02 4.13 -6.98
N SER A 30 -0.53 4.92 -6.05
CA SER A 30 -1.71 4.64 -5.25
C SER A 30 -2.54 5.92 -5.10
N PRO A 31 -3.78 5.85 -4.59
CA PRO A 31 -4.54 7.05 -4.23
C PRO A 31 -3.78 7.97 -3.25
N LEU A 32 -2.88 7.40 -2.43
CA LEU A 32 -2.03 8.17 -1.53
C LEU A 32 -0.84 8.83 -2.26
N SER A 33 -0.28 8.20 -3.29
CA SER A 33 0.69 8.82 -4.19
C SER A 33 0.06 10.02 -4.92
N ASP A 34 -1.16 9.88 -5.39
CA ASP A 34 -1.91 10.97 -6.03
C ASP A 34 -2.17 12.12 -5.07
N ARG A 35 -2.55 11.80 -3.82
CA ARG A 35 -2.70 12.79 -2.75
C ARG A 35 -1.39 13.50 -2.45
N ALA A 36 -0.27 12.78 -2.35
CA ALA A 36 1.05 13.38 -2.11
C ALA A 36 1.45 14.32 -3.25
N ARG A 37 1.26 13.90 -4.51
CA ARG A 37 1.48 14.74 -5.69
C ARG A 37 0.62 16.00 -5.66
N GLY A 38 -0.63 15.88 -5.21
CA GLY A 38 -1.55 17.00 -5.02
C GLY A 38 -1.05 18.04 -4.01
N LEU A 39 -0.32 17.65 -2.97
CA LEU A 39 0.30 18.59 -2.02
C LEU A 39 1.39 19.46 -2.66
N GLY A 40 1.99 18.98 -3.75
CA GLY A 40 2.95 19.72 -4.55
C GLY A 40 2.34 20.85 -5.39
N ASN A 41 1.01 20.92 -5.50
CA ASN A 41 0.32 21.98 -6.22
C ASN A 41 0.28 23.24 -5.35
N GLY A 42 1.26 24.12 -5.54
CA GLY A 42 1.30 25.40 -4.84
C GLY A 42 2.69 25.96 -4.67
N GLY A 43 2.75 27.01 -3.88
CA GLY A 43 3.98 27.74 -3.57
C GLY A 43 3.64 29.07 -2.92
N TYR A 44 4.65 29.73 -2.38
CA TYR A 44 4.55 31.11 -1.90
C TYR A 44 5.76 31.92 -2.35
N GLU A 45 5.64 33.24 -2.28
CA GLU A 45 6.72 34.16 -2.58
C GLU A 45 7.36 34.62 -1.26
N LEU A 46 8.68 34.62 -1.23
CA LEU A 46 9.46 35.14 -0.10
C LEU A 46 9.51 36.67 -0.18
N GLN A 47 9.79 37.33 0.94
CA GLN A 47 10.01 38.78 0.97
C GLN A 47 11.16 39.24 0.05
N SER A 48 12.06 38.33 -0.32
CA SER A 48 13.13 38.57 -1.30
C SER A 48 12.67 38.52 -2.76
N GLY A 49 11.39 38.27 -3.05
CA GLY A 49 10.84 38.10 -4.41
C GLY A 49 11.06 36.71 -5.00
N ASN A 50 11.74 35.82 -4.29
CA ASN A 50 11.96 34.45 -4.72
C ASN A 50 10.70 33.60 -4.49
N ARG A 51 10.24 32.90 -5.53
CA ARG A 51 9.11 31.96 -5.43
C ARG A 51 9.58 30.58 -4.97
N VAL A 52 9.00 30.08 -3.89
CA VAL A 52 9.17 28.71 -3.42
C VAL A 52 8.04 27.86 -3.98
N SER A 53 8.37 26.88 -4.82
CA SER A 53 7.41 25.90 -5.34
C SER A 53 7.33 24.70 -4.40
N PHE A 54 6.12 24.21 -4.12
CA PHE A 54 5.95 22.99 -3.34
C PHE A 54 6.30 21.75 -4.14
N ASN A 55 6.25 21.80 -5.48
CA ASN A 55 6.46 20.62 -6.33
C ASN A 55 7.78 19.90 -6.02
N GLN A 56 8.86 20.65 -5.79
CA GLN A 56 10.17 20.08 -5.46
C GLN A 56 10.14 19.23 -4.16
N TRP A 57 9.29 19.59 -3.21
CA TRP A 57 9.17 18.93 -1.91
C TRP A 57 8.36 17.63 -1.96
N TYR A 58 7.38 17.57 -2.87
CA TYR A 58 6.47 16.44 -3.05
C TYR A 58 6.75 15.61 -4.30
N ARG A 59 7.89 15.85 -4.96
CA ARG A 59 8.37 15.00 -6.04
C ARG A 59 9.18 13.85 -5.45
N ALA A 60 8.77 12.62 -5.76
CA ALA A 60 9.55 11.43 -5.47
C ALA A 60 10.43 11.03 -6.68
N SER A 61 11.60 10.45 -6.41
CA SER A 61 12.42 9.79 -7.44
C SER A 61 11.89 8.39 -7.78
N TRP A 62 11.13 7.79 -6.88
CA TRP A 62 10.46 6.50 -7.03
C TRP A 62 9.04 6.61 -6.52
N VAL A 63 8.07 6.38 -7.41
CA VAL A 63 6.64 6.31 -7.07
C VAL A 63 6.31 4.89 -6.63
N ASP A 64 5.44 4.76 -5.64
CA ASP A 64 5.05 3.47 -5.06
C ASP A 64 4.72 2.43 -6.14
N MET A 65 5.31 1.24 -6.06
CA MET A 65 5.07 0.15 -7.00
C MET A 65 4.45 -1.02 -6.26
N HIS A 66 3.32 -1.50 -6.78
CA HIS A 66 2.58 -2.62 -6.24
C HIS A 66 2.72 -3.84 -7.14
N VAL A 67 2.96 -4.99 -6.52
CA VAL A 67 2.96 -6.30 -7.16
C VAL A 67 1.98 -7.19 -6.41
N ASP A 68 0.96 -7.66 -7.11
CA ASP A 68 -0.06 -8.55 -6.57
C ASP A 68 0.06 -9.94 -7.19
N LEU A 69 -0.02 -10.96 -6.35
CA LEU A 69 0.12 -12.38 -6.71
C LEU A 69 -1.02 -13.20 -6.12
N ILE A 70 -1.21 -14.38 -6.70
CA ILE A 70 -2.10 -15.42 -6.18
C ILE A 70 -1.36 -16.74 -6.08
N THR A 71 -1.45 -17.40 -4.93
CA THR A 71 -1.00 -18.77 -4.73
C THR A 71 -2.23 -19.68 -4.66
N GLN A 72 -2.36 -20.58 -5.63
CA GLN A 72 -3.49 -21.51 -5.71
C GLN A 72 -3.35 -22.61 -4.65
N ILE A 73 -4.37 -22.77 -3.80
CA ILE A 73 -4.48 -23.87 -2.83
C ILE A 73 -5.28 -25.01 -3.45
N THR A 74 -6.38 -24.69 -4.13
CA THR A 74 -7.21 -25.64 -4.87
C THR A 74 -7.53 -25.05 -6.25
N GLN A 75 -8.28 -25.79 -7.08
CA GLN A 75 -8.74 -25.30 -8.37
C GLN A 75 -9.62 -24.04 -8.27
N ASP A 76 -10.34 -23.90 -7.16
CA ASP A 76 -11.31 -22.82 -6.95
C ASP A 76 -10.88 -21.82 -5.88
N THR A 77 -9.80 -22.08 -5.14
CA THR A 77 -9.37 -21.26 -4.00
C THR A 77 -7.89 -20.89 -4.07
N GLY A 78 -7.59 -19.63 -3.81
CA GLY A 78 -6.23 -19.11 -3.75
C GLY A 78 -6.03 -18.06 -2.66
N ILE A 79 -4.79 -17.92 -2.21
CA ILE A 79 -4.33 -16.84 -1.34
C ILE A 79 -3.86 -15.69 -2.22
N LEU A 80 -4.44 -14.52 -2.01
CA LEU A 80 -3.95 -13.29 -2.62
C LEU A 80 -2.89 -12.70 -1.69
N TRP A 81 -1.76 -12.28 -2.26
CA TRP A 81 -0.75 -11.57 -1.50
C TRP A 81 0.00 -10.62 -2.42
N GLY A 82 0.53 -9.54 -1.86
CA GLY A 82 1.24 -8.54 -2.65
C GLY A 82 2.01 -7.59 -1.76
N PHE A 83 2.84 -6.75 -2.36
CA PHE A 83 3.59 -5.75 -1.63
C PHE A 83 3.63 -4.43 -2.39
N GLY A 84 3.68 -3.33 -1.65
CA GLY A 84 3.97 -1.98 -2.16
C GLY A 84 5.34 -1.53 -1.68
N THR A 85 6.13 -0.96 -2.57
CA THR A 85 7.50 -0.49 -2.26
C THR A 85 7.53 0.71 -1.31
N GLY A 86 6.43 1.45 -1.20
CA GLY A 86 6.37 2.77 -0.61
C GLY A 86 6.92 3.84 -1.54
N GLU A 87 6.91 5.08 -1.06
CA GLU A 87 7.26 6.27 -1.83
C GLU A 87 7.85 7.32 -0.89
N GLN A 88 8.82 8.09 -1.35
CA GLN A 88 9.42 9.13 -0.52
C GLN A 88 9.75 10.39 -1.32
N GLY A 89 9.24 11.52 -0.84
CA GLY A 89 9.70 12.85 -1.21
C GLY A 89 10.46 13.52 -0.07
N GLU A 90 10.85 14.78 -0.29
CA GLU A 90 11.55 15.56 0.72
C GLU A 90 10.68 15.72 1.98
N LYS A 91 9.42 16.13 1.79
CA LYS A 91 8.50 16.48 2.89
C LYS A 91 7.43 15.43 3.19
N TYR A 92 7.51 14.23 2.61
CA TYR A 92 6.57 13.15 2.95
C TYR A 92 7.20 11.77 2.80
N ARG A 93 6.51 10.76 3.35
CA ARG A 93 6.80 9.35 3.15
C ARG A 93 5.50 8.56 3.09
N ILE A 94 5.40 7.66 2.13
CA ILE A 94 4.46 6.55 2.10
C ILE A 94 5.25 5.31 2.52
N GLU A 95 4.82 4.67 3.59
CA GLU A 95 5.45 3.43 4.07
C GLU A 95 5.25 2.29 3.05
N PRO A 96 6.17 1.31 2.97
CA PRO A 96 5.90 0.07 2.26
C PRO A 96 4.63 -0.61 2.79
N SER A 97 4.04 -1.47 1.97
CA SER A 97 2.80 -2.16 2.32
C SER A 97 2.84 -3.64 1.99
N LEU A 98 2.03 -4.42 2.71
CA LEU A 98 1.77 -5.83 2.46
C LEU A 98 0.26 -6.02 2.28
N LYS A 99 -0.13 -6.63 1.17
CA LYS A 99 -1.49 -7.06 0.89
C LYS A 99 -1.61 -8.55 1.17
N LEU A 100 -2.67 -8.95 1.85
CA LEU A 100 -3.02 -10.35 2.11
C LEU A 100 -4.51 -10.56 1.87
N GLY A 101 -4.91 -11.71 1.39
CA GLY A 101 -6.31 -11.99 1.13
C GLY A 101 -6.53 -13.41 0.64
N PHE A 102 -7.77 -13.68 0.26
CA PHE A 102 -8.14 -14.93 -0.38
C PHE A 102 -9.15 -14.68 -1.48
N LEU A 103 -9.16 -15.59 -2.45
CA LEU A 103 -10.13 -15.68 -3.53
C LEU A 103 -10.74 -17.07 -3.46
N THR A 104 -12.06 -17.15 -3.54
CA THR A 104 -12.78 -18.42 -3.72
C THR A 104 -13.79 -18.29 -4.86
N GLN A 105 -13.96 -19.37 -5.61
CA GLN A 105 -14.87 -19.46 -6.73
C GLN A 105 -15.87 -20.59 -6.51
N MET A 106 -17.08 -20.39 -6.98
CA MET A 106 -18.13 -21.40 -7.02
C MET A 106 -18.64 -21.50 -8.45
N HIS A 107 -19.09 -22.69 -8.84
CA HIS A 107 -19.65 -22.96 -10.17
C HIS A 107 -21.13 -23.37 -10.05
N PRO A 108 -22.07 -22.41 -9.89
CA PRO A 108 -23.50 -22.75 -9.71
C PRO A 108 -24.12 -23.54 -10.86
N SER A 109 -23.55 -23.42 -12.06
CA SER A 109 -23.92 -24.16 -13.26
C SER A 109 -22.67 -24.33 -14.14
N PRO A 110 -22.68 -25.22 -15.16
CA PRO A 110 -21.55 -25.38 -16.08
C PRO A 110 -21.12 -24.09 -16.81
N ASN A 111 -22.03 -23.12 -16.91
CA ASN A 111 -21.87 -21.89 -17.67
C ASN A 111 -21.78 -20.64 -16.78
N SER A 112 -21.57 -20.81 -15.47
CA SER A 112 -21.54 -19.68 -14.54
C SER A 112 -20.49 -19.84 -13.46
N THR A 113 -19.79 -18.75 -13.15
CA THR A 113 -18.81 -18.66 -12.05
C THR A 113 -19.18 -17.52 -11.13
N LEU A 114 -19.26 -17.79 -9.82
CA LEU A 114 -19.34 -16.81 -8.75
C LEU A 114 -17.97 -16.71 -8.09
N SER A 115 -17.39 -15.51 -8.01
CA SER A 115 -16.10 -15.27 -7.37
C SER A 115 -16.25 -14.30 -6.21
N LEU A 116 -15.65 -14.66 -5.07
CA LEU A 116 -15.58 -13.84 -3.87
C LEU A 116 -14.11 -13.63 -3.49
N SER A 117 -13.73 -12.37 -3.30
CA SER A 117 -12.40 -11.99 -2.85
C SER A 117 -12.47 -11.06 -1.65
N LEU A 118 -11.64 -11.31 -0.65
CA LEU A 118 -11.41 -10.42 0.48
C LEU A 118 -9.91 -10.17 0.62
N THR A 119 -9.52 -8.89 0.64
CA THR A 119 -8.13 -8.48 0.82
C THR A 119 -8.00 -7.46 1.93
N THR A 120 -6.87 -7.49 2.63
CA THR A 120 -6.44 -6.52 3.63
C THR A 120 -5.06 -5.97 3.29
N VAL A 121 -4.82 -4.70 3.58
CA VAL A 121 -3.52 -4.02 3.38
C VAL A 121 -2.99 -3.54 4.73
N ILE A 122 -1.73 -3.89 5.00
CA ILE A 122 -0.99 -3.51 6.21
C ILE A 122 0.17 -2.60 5.79
N GLY A 123 0.33 -1.45 6.44
CA GLY A 123 1.34 -0.45 6.06
C GLY A 123 0.79 0.56 5.04
N GLY A 124 1.63 1.09 4.15
CA GLY A 124 1.18 2.00 3.10
C GLY A 124 0.80 3.40 3.56
N LYS A 125 1.08 3.76 4.81
CA LYS A 125 0.61 5.02 5.40
C LYS A 125 1.36 6.22 4.82
N LEU A 126 0.63 7.26 4.41
CA LEU A 126 1.17 8.56 4.02
C LEU A 126 1.33 9.46 5.25
N THR A 127 2.55 9.95 5.47
CA THR A 127 2.87 10.93 6.52
C THR A 127 3.68 12.09 5.94
N GLU A 128 3.20 13.31 6.14
CA GLU A 128 3.90 14.56 5.84
C GLU A 128 4.85 14.92 7.00
N LYS A 129 6.03 15.44 6.66
CA LYS A 129 7.07 15.85 7.61
C LYS A 129 6.96 17.35 7.88
N SER A 130 7.23 17.78 9.10
CA SER A 130 7.47 19.19 9.38
C SER A 130 8.81 19.66 8.83
N CYS A 131 9.01 20.97 8.77
CA CYS A 131 10.32 21.58 8.56
C CYS A 131 10.55 22.70 9.56
N GLN A 132 11.82 23.10 9.66
CA GLN A 132 12.23 24.26 10.44
C GLN A 132 12.09 25.51 9.57
N ALA A 133 11.32 26.47 10.06
CA ALA A 133 11.20 27.81 9.48
C ALA A 133 11.86 28.82 10.42
N ASP A 134 12.67 29.69 9.85
CA ASP A 134 13.34 30.78 10.56
C ASP A 134 12.52 32.06 10.40
N TYR A 135 12.06 32.60 11.54
CA TYR A 135 11.28 33.84 11.62
C TYR A 135 12.13 35.03 12.07
N GLY A 136 13.46 34.95 11.92
CA GLY A 136 14.40 36.00 12.29
C GLY A 136 14.48 36.15 13.80
N ASP A 137 14.20 37.35 14.32
CA ASP A 137 14.31 37.65 15.75
C ASP A 137 13.33 36.85 16.63
N LEU A 138 12.28 36.29 16.04
CA LEU A 138 11.35 35.40 16.74
C LEU A 138 11.95 33.98 16.94
N GLY A 139 12.97 33.61 16.16
CA GLY A 139 13.64 32.32 16.24
C GLY A 139 13.16 31.30 15.20
N THR A 140 13.65 30.07 15.35
CA THR A 140 13.35 28.94 14.46
C THR A 140 12.32 28.00 15.07
N TYR A 141 11.28 27.66 14.30
CA TYR A 141 10.17 26.82 14.74
C TYR A 141 9.85 25.70 13.75
N SER A 142 9.35 24.58 14.28
CA SER A 142 8.81 23.49 13.46
C SER A 142 7.43 23.85 12.95
N VAL A 143 7.24 23.80 11.63
CA VAL A 143 5.99 24.17 10.95
C VAL A 143 5.60 23.17 9.87
N ASN A 144 4.36 23.26 9.40
CA ASN A 144 3.99 22.71 8.10
C ASN A 144 4.60 23.61 7.01
N CYS A 145 5.46 23.02 6.18
CA CYS A 145 6.23 23.76 5.17
C CYS A 145 5.38 24.51 4.17
N ARG A 146 4.19 24.01 3.85
CA ARG A 146 3.26 24.68 2.94
C ARG A 146 2.63 25.93 3.55
N LEU A 147 2.60 26.00 4.88
CA LEU A 147 1.97 27.08 5.64
C LEU A 147 3.00 27.96 6.36
N ALA A 148 4.30 27.77 6.12
CA ALA A 148 5.37 28.54 6.78
C ALA A 148 5.23 30.06 6.55
N ALA A 149 4.76 30.47 5.38
CA ALA A 149 4.51 31.89 5.03
C ALA A 149 3.09 32.37 5.35
N SER A 150 2.29 31.59 6.07
CA SER A 150 0.94 32.00 6.50
C SER A 150 0.99 32.88 7.75
N GLN A 151 -0.14 33.51 8.09
CA GLN A 151 -0.28 34.29 9.33
C GLN A 151 -0.60 33.42 10.56
N MET A 152 -0.62 32.09 10.40
CA MET A 152 -0.91 31.16 11.49
C MET A 152 0.30 31.04 12.44
N ALA A 153 0.03 30.78 13.72
CA ALA A 153 1.10 30.46 14.65
C ALA A 153 1.80 29.13 14.26
N PRO A 154 3.12 28.99 14.46
CA PRO A 154 3.89 27.83 14.01
C PRO A 154 3.26 26.47 14.40
N GLU A 155 2.92 26.32 15.67
CA GLU A 155 2.26 25.14 16.26
C GLU A 155 0.87 24.86 15.66
N GLU A 156 0.14 25.87 15.21
CA GLU A 156 -1.15 25.67 14.55
C GLU A 156 -0.99 25.11 13.14
N THR A 157 0.10 25.45 12.45
CA THR A 157 0.38 24.91 11.10
C THR A 157 0.57 23.40 11.12
N LEU A 158 1.13 22.84 12.20
CA LEU A 158 1.41 21.41 12.33
C LEU A 158 0.14 20.55 12.29
N LYS A 159 -1.02 21.10 12.68
CA LYS A 159 -2.31 20.42 12.61
C LYS A 159 -2.74 20.09 11.18
N TYR A 160 -2.14 20.74 10.18
CA TYR A 160 -2.44 20.54 8.77
C TYR A 160 -1.48 19.57 8.08
N LEU A 161 -0.55 18.95 8.82
CA LEU A 161 0.28 17.87 8.30
C LEU A 161 -0.60 16.68 7.92
N VAL A 162 -0.43 16.20 6.69
CA VAL A 162 -1.16 15.03 6.22
C VAL A 162 -0.67 13.77 6.92
N ASN A 163 -1.63 13.03 7.47
CA ASN A 163 -1.43 11.71 8.05
C ASN A 163 -2.62 10.85 7.62
N ALA A 164 -2.43 10.03 6.59
CA ALA A 164 -3.49 9.28 5.94
C ALA A 164 -3.12 7.79 5.82
N LYS A 165 -4.10 6.93 6.13
CA LYS A 165 -3.98 5.47 5.94
C LYS A 165 -4.56 5.09 4.57
N PRO A 166 -4.04 4.01 3.93
CA PRO A 166 -4.67 3.48 2.72
C PRO A 166 -6.01 2.84 3.07
N GLU A 167 -6.82 2.58 2.04
CA GLU A 167 -7.97 1.71 2.18
C GLU A 167 -7.49 0.31 2.57
N SER A 168 -7.81 -0.11 3.80
CA SER A 168 -7.18 -1.28 4.41
C SER A 168 -7.89 -2.58 4.11
N GLN A 169 -9.14 -2.56 3.65
CA GLN A 169 -9.93 -3.78 3.39
C GLN A 169 -10.78 -3.60 2.14
N HIS A 170 -10.80 -4.61 1.28
CA HIS A 170 -11.60 -4.61 0.06
C HIS A 170 -12.31 -5.95 -0.09
N LEU A 171 -13.63 -5.90 -0.26
CA LEU A 171 -14.50 -7.04 -0.54
C LEU A 171 -14.99 -6.94 -1.97
N TRP A 172 -14.80 -7.99 -2.76
CA TRP A 172 -15.24 -8.05 -4.15
C TRP A 172 -16.06 -9.30 -4.40
N LEU A 173 -17.19 -9.12 -5.06
CA LEU A 173 -18.10 -10.19 -5.49
C LEU A 173 -18.37 -10.03 -6.98
N ASN A 174 -18.18 -11.10 -7.74
CA ASN A 174 -18.39 -11.08 -9.19
C ASN A 174 -19.09 -12.34 -9.65
N TYR A 175 -20.12 -12.16 -10.49
CA TYR A 175 -20.84 -13.26 -11.11
C TYR A 175 -20.68 -13.17 -12.63
N ARG A 176 -20.13 -14.22 -13.24
CA ARG A 176 -19.86 -14.31 -14.68
C ARG A 176 -20.68 -15.45 -15.27
N VAL A 177 -21.33 -15.20 -16.40
CA VAL A 177 -22.04 -16.20 -17.21
C VAL A 177 -21.39 -16.25 -18.59
N THR A 178 -21.15 -17.46 -19.10
CA THR A 178 -20.62 -17.71 -20.45
C THR A 178 -21.68 -18.40 -21.29
N PHE A 179 -21.87 -17.95 -22.53
CA PHE A 179 -22.90 -18.45 -23.46
C PHE A 179 -22.28 -19.31 -24.56
#